data_AF-A0A356FRE7-F1
#
_entry.id   AF-A0A356FRE7-F1
#
_cell.length_a   1.000
_cell.length_b   1.000
_cell.length_c   1.000
_cell.angle_alpha   90.00
_cell.angle_beta   90.00
_cell.angle_gamma   90.00
#
_symmetry.space_group_name_H-M   'P 1'
#
loop_
_entity.id
_entity.type
_entity.pdbx_description
1 polymer ?
#
loop_
_entity_poly.entity_id
_entity_poly.type
_entity_poly.pdbx_seq_one_letter_code
_entity_poly.pdbx_strand_id
1 'polypeptide(L)'
;DYVIVNDEGVWSLYDIVNDPQQQVDLQQKMPEEFSIMQKKYYSNFDEILSDPHAFSDPIQELNVSNGREGYLEIEGIYRAKGRVSVTWANTYFHEINATQELKVDVSESGEYAVTLRALGVPAATRLRFEAGASRNEVTLTSGKKFHSIGRAHLEAGKQTFALTLLETADLDKIEKMGLYSLSFRKIN
;
A
#
# COMPACT_ATOMS: atom_id res chain seq x y z
N ASP A 1 -2.43 10.50 19.96
CA ASP A 1 -3.31 9.44 19.39
C ASP A 1 -2.60 8.13 19.49
N TYR A 2 -3.33 7.06 19.78
CA TYR A 2 -2.76 5.73 19.97
C TYR A 2 -3.15 4.81 18.81
N VAL A 3 -2.28 3.85 18.49
CA VAL A 3 -2.53 2.75 17.55
C VAL A 3 -2.25 1.43 18.25
N ILE A 4 -3.06 0.41 17.94
CA ILE A 4 -2.80 -0.96 18.34
C ILE A 4 -2.37 -1.75 17.10
N VAL A 5 -1.30 -2.54 17.23
CA VAL A 5 -0.74 -3.36 16.15
C VAL A 5 -0.85 -4.83 16.55
N ASN A 6 -1.19 -5.69 15.59
CA ASN A 6 -1.09 -7.14 15.69
C ASN A 6 -0.10 -7.61 14.62
N ASP A 7 1.04 -8.13 15.03
CA ASP A 7 2.07 -8.71 14.17
C ASP A 7 2.17 -10.22 14.49
N GLU A 8 1.70 -11.06 13.58
CA GLU A 8 1.62 -12.53 13.73
C GLU A 8 0.98 -13.02 15.06
N GLY A 9 0.04 -12.25 15.63
CA GLY A 9 -0.62 -12.55 16.91
C GLY A 9 0.02 -11.89 18.13
N VAL A 10 1.19 -11.25 17.98
CA VAL A 10 1.82 -10.40 18.99
C VAL A 10 1.17 -9.03 18.96
N TRP A 11 0.71 -8.55 20.12
CA TRP A 11 -0.03 -7.30 20.25
C TRP A 11 0.79 -6.22 20.94
N SER A 12 0.81 -5.01 20.38
CA SER A 12 1.51 -3.84 20.93
C SER A 12 0.66 -2.56 20.85
N LEU A 13 0.96 -1.57 21.70
CA LEU A 13 0.32 -0.25 21.74
C LEU A 13 1.35 0.86 21.56
N TYR A 14 1.12 1.79 20.63
CA TYR A 14 2.03 2.92 20.38
C TYR A 14 1.31 4.27 20.37
N ASP A 15 1.98 5.31 20.86
CA ASP A 15 1.53 6.70 20.73
C ASP A 15 2.09 7.28 19.42
N ILE A 16 1.28 7.34 18.36
CA ILE A 16 1.74 7.80 17.05
C ILE A 16 2.00 9.32 16.98
N VAL A 17 1.62 10.10 18.00
CA VAL A 17 1.89 11.54 18.05
C VAL A 17 3.28 11.82 18.60
N ASN A 18 3.68 11.10 19.66
CA ASN A 18 4.96 11.29 20.32
C ASN A 18 6.04 10.27 19.91
N ASP A 19 5.63 9.10 19.41
CA ASP A 19 6.47 8.04 18.85
C ASP A 19 5.89 7.53 17.50
N PRO A 20 5.94 8.35 16.43
CA PRO A 20 5.47 7.96 15.10
C PRO A 20 6.28 6.82 14.46
N GLN A 21 7.39 6.39 15.07
CA GLN A 21 8.21 5.26 14.62
C GLN A 21 7.91 3.96 15.36
N GLN A 22 6.99 3.97 16.34
CA GLN A 22 6.55 2.78 17.08
C GLN A 22 7.73 2.05 17.77
N GLN A 23 8.67 2.80 18.32
CA GLN A 23 9.85 2.26 19.01
C GLN A 23 9.54 1.78 20.43
N VAL A 24 8.53 2.33 21.09
CA VAL A 24 8.21 2.09 22.51
C VAL A 24 6.81 1.49 22.65
N ASP A 25 6.74 0.18 22.88
CA ASP A 25 5.47 -0.46 23.25
C ASP A 25 4.99 0.03 24.64
N LEU A 26 3.74 0.48 24.67
CA LEU A 26 3.04 1.01 25.83
C LEU A 26 2.04 0.02 26.42
N GLN A 27 1.86 -1.18 25.85
CA GLN A 27 0.87 -2.18 26.28
C GLN A 27 0.89 -2.41 27.80
N GLN A 28 2.07 -2.65 28.38
CA GLN A 28 2.22 -2.90 29.82
C GLN A 28 2.05 -1.63 30.69
N LYS A 29 2.28 -0.45 30.13
CA LYS A 29 2.15 0.85 30.82
C LYS A 29 0.71 1.37 30.81
N MET A 30 -0.07 0.99 29.80
CA MET A 30 -1.44 1.46 29.56
C MET A 30 -2.39 0.28 29.26
N PRO A 31 -2.52 -0.69 30.18
CA PRO A 31 -3.25 -1.94 29.91
C PRO A 31 -4.76 -1.74 29.69
N GLU A 32 -5.36 -0.70 30.30
CA GLU A 32 -6.78 -0.36 30.09
C GLU A 32 -7.03 0.18 28.68
N GLU A 33 -6.23 1.16 28.23
CA GLU A 33 -6.29 1.71 26.87
C GLU A 33 -6.04 0.61 25.84
N PHE A 34 -5.01 -0.22 26.05
CA PHE A 34 -4.74 -1.39 25.23
C PHE A 34 -5.95 -2.32 25.13
N SER A 35 -6.61 -2.66 26.25
CA SER A 35 -7.80 -3.53 26.22
C SER A 35 -8.98 -2.90 25.48
N ILE A 36 -9.19 -1.59 25.63
CA ILE A 36 -10.23 -0.83 24.90
C ILE A 36 -9.95 -0.87 23.39
N MET A 37 -8.71 -0.57 22.99
CA MET A 37 -8.28 -0.59 21.59
C MET A 37 -8.35 -2.00 20.97
N GLN A 38 -7.96 -3.04 21.72
CA GLN A 38 -8.01 -4.43 21.25
C GLN A 38 -9.46 -4.92 21.07
N LYS A 39 -10.37 -4.58 21.99
CA LYS A 39 -11.81 -4.86 21.83
C LYS A 39 -12.40 -4.12 20.62
N LYS A 40 -11.99 -2.86 20.41
CA LYS A 40 -12.39 -2.06 19.25
C LYS A 40 -11.86 -2.66 17.94
N TYR A 41 -10.64 -3.19 17.93
CA TYR A 41 -10.11 -3.94 16.79
C TYR A 41 -10.98 -5.16 16.49
N TYR A 42 -11.20 -6.05 17.46
CA TYR A 42 -11.96 -7.28 17.22
C TYR A 42 -13.40 -6.99 16.80
N SER A 43 -14.08 -6.03 17.44
CA SER A 43 -15.42 -5.60 17.02
C SER A 43 -15.46 -5.05 15.59
N ASN A 44 -14.41 -4.37 15.13
CA ASN A 44 -14.32 -3.91 13.75
C ASN A 44 -14.00 -5.06 12.78
N PHE A 45 -13.19 -6.03 13.20
CA PHE A 45 -12.83 -7.21 12.42
C PHE A 45 -14.02 -8.15 12.21
N ASP A 46 -14.82 -8.40 13.26
CA ASP A 46 -16.05 -9.16 13.17
C ASP A 46 -17.11 -8.45 12.30
N GLU A 47 -17.19 -7.11 12.36
CA GLU A 47 -18.04 -6.29 11.46
C GLU A 47 -17.57 -6.40 10.00
N ILE A 48 -16.25 -6.49 9.74
CA ILE A 48 -15.69 -6.74 8.40
C ILE A 48 -16.01 -8.16 7.91
N LEU A 49 -15.81 -9.18 8.74
CA LEU A 49 -16.07 -10.59 8.35
C LEU A 49 -17.56 -10.87 8.10
N SER A 50 -18.46 -10.08 8.68
CA SER A 50 -19.92 -10.25 8.55
C SER A 50 -20.57 -9.37 7.48
N ASP A 51 -19.86 -8.41 6.90
CA ASP A 51 -20.36 -7.58 5.81
C ASP A 51 -20.13 -8.27 4.43
N PRO A 52 -21.21 -8.66 3.70
CA PRO A 52 -21.08 -9.27 2.38
C PRO A 52 -20.49 -8.34 1.32
N HIS A 53 -20.32 -7.05 1.62
CA HIS A 53 -19.65 -6.05 0.79
C HIS A 53 -18.23 -5.72 1.24
N ALA A 54 -17.68 -6.37 2.29
CA ALA A 54 -16.31 -6.15 2.76
C ALA A 54 -15.22 -6.44 1.71
N PHE A 55 -15.56 -7.23 0.68
CA PHE A 55 -14.72 -7.49 -0.49
C PHE A 55 -14.98 -6.48 -1.64
N SER A 56 -15.37 -5.25 -1.33
CA SER A 56 -15.57 -4.21 -2.35
C SER A 56 -14.24 -3.81 -2.99
N ASP A 57 -14.20 -3.86 -4.31
CA ASP A 57 -13.09 -3.54 -5.19
C ASP A 57 -12.95 -2.01 -5.36
N PRO A 58 -12.02 -1.36 -4.63
CA PRO A 58 -12.16 0.06 -4.32
C PRO A 58 -11.16 0.92 -5.10
N ILE A 59 -11.57 2.17 -5.30
CA ILE A 59 -10.90 3.09 -6.21
C ILE A 59 -10.21 4.18 -5.40
N GLN A 60 -8.89 4.30 -5.55
CA GLN A 60 -8.08 5.35 -4.91
C GLN A 60 -8.07 6.62 -5.77
N GLU A 61 -8.22 7.79 -5.17
CA GLU A 61 -8.16 9.06 -5.91
C GLU A 61 -6.71 9.55 -6.08
N LEU A 62 -6.24 9.71 -7.32
CA LEU A 62 -4.94 10.32 -7.61
C LEU A 62 -5.12 11.81 -7.91
N ASN A 63 -4.95 12.64 -6.88
CA ASN A 63 -4.97 14.10 -6.98
C ASN A 63 -3.55 14.68 -6.82
N VAL A 64 -3.07 15.35 -7.86
CA VAL A 64 -1.68 15.89 -7.96
C VAL A 64 -1.71 17.42 -8.13
N SER A 65 -2.82 18.06 -7.73
CA SER A 65 -3.02 19.50 -7.90
C SER A 65 -2.03 20.34 -7.07
N ASN A 66 -1.72 21.54 -7.57
CA ASN A 66 -0.85 22.53 -6.95
C ASN A 66 0.62 22.08 -6.71
N GLY A 67 1.16 21.22 -7.58
CA GLY A 67 2.58 20.84 -7.57
C GLY A 67 3.00 19.92 -6.41
N ARG A 68 2.03 19.34 -5.71
CA ARG A 68 2.26 18.28 -4.72
C ARG A 68 2.34 16.93 -5.44
N GLU A 69 3.16 16.01 -4.94
CA GLU A 69 3.14 14.63 -5.42
C GLU A 69 1.86 13.95 -4.95
N GLY A 70 1.19 13.21 -5.84
CA GLY A 70 0.10 12.31 -5.49
C GLY A 70 0.67 10.99 -5.00
N TYR A 71 -0.01 10.34 -4.06
CA TYR A 71 0.40 9.09 -3.46
C TYR A 71 -0.73 8.07 -3.53
N LEU A 72 -0.40 6.84 -3.93
CA LEU A 72 -1.27 5.67 -3.86
C LEU A 72 -0.64 4.65 -2.92
N GLU A 73 -1.46 4.06 -2.05
CA GLU A 73 -1.02 3.03 -1.11
C GLU A 73 -1.25 1.64 -1.71
N ILE A 74 -0.26 0.77 -1.60
CA ILE A 74 -0.33 -0.64 -2.04
C ILE A 74 -0.63 -1.56 -0.84
N GLU A 75 -0.39 -1.12 0.41
CA GLU A 75 -0.52 -1.91 1.65
C GLU A 75 -1.48 -1.30 2.70
N GLY A 76 -2.29 -2.15 3.34
CA GLY A 76 -3.07 -1.94 4.59
C GLY A 76 -4.62 -1.87 4.43
N ILE A 77 -5.43 -2.65 5.18
CA ILE A 77 -6.83 -3.18 4.98
C ILE A 77 -8.11 -2.26 4.89
N TYR A 78 -9.15 -2.76 4.17
CA TYR A 78 -10.08 -2.05 3.25
C TYR A 78 -11.45 -1.45 3.68
N ARG A 79 -11.78 -1.21 4.96
CA ARG A 79 -13.19 -0.94 5.37
C ARG A 79 -13.84 0.36 4.84
N ALA A 80 -14.95 0.24 4.11
CA ALA A 80 -15.85 1.35 3.78
C ALA A 80 -16.86 1.65 4.91
N LYS A 81 -17.04 2.93 5.28
CA LYS A 81 -18.19 3.39 6.10
C LYS A 81 -18.58 4.82 5.73
N GLY A 82 -19.53 4.95 4.81
CA GLY A 82 -19.98 6.24 4.28
C GLY A 82 -19.19 6.68 3.05
N ARG A 83 -19.24 7.98 2.71
CA ARG A 83 -18.77 8.52 1.43
C ARG A 83 -17.23 8.57 1.24
N VAL A 84 -16.42 8.38 2.29
CA VAL A 84 -14.96 8.54 2.20
C VAL A 84 -14.24 7.64 3.23
N SER A 85 -13.40 6.69 2.78
CA SER A 85 -12.22 6.03 3.44
C SER A 85 -12.09 4.54 3.02
N VAL A 86 -10.90 4.10 2.53
CA VAL A 86 -10.62 2.75 1.91
C VAL A 86 -9.11 2.50 1.61
N THR A 87 -8.45 1.35 1.96
CA THR A 87 -7.00 0.98 1.68
C THR A 87 -6.69 -0.58 1.56
N TRP A 88 -5.67 -1.08 0.81
CA TRP A 88 -5.48 -2.52 0.36
C TRP A 88 -5.14 -3.65 1.39
N ALA A 89 -5.75 -4.85 1.36
CA ALA A 89 -5.14 -6.06 1.94
C ALA A 89 -3.85 -6.49 1.18
N ASN A 90 -2.71 -6.58 1.88
CA ASN A 90 -1.39 -6.79 1.28
C ASN A 90 -1.31 -8.14 0.55
N THR A 91 -1.26 -8.11 -0.80
CA THR A 91 -1.07 -9.30 -1.63
C THR A 91 0.39 -9.40 -2.04
N TYR A 92 1.21 -10.04 -1.21
CA TYR A 92 2.57 -10.41 -1.62
C TYR A 92 2.53 -11.16 -2.96
N PHE A 93 3.60 -11.03 -3.76
CA PHE A 93 3.72 -11.96 -4.88
C PHE A 93 3.92 -13.38 -4.33
N HIS A 94 3.38 -14.37 -5.03
CA HIS A 94 3.56 -15.78 -4.68
C HIS A 94 4.20 -16.59 -5.81
N GLU A 95 4.26 -16.03 -7.03
CA GLU A 95 4.85 -16.64 -8.22
C GLU A 95 5.31 -15.59 -9.23
N ILE A 96 6.19 -15.98 -10.16
CA ILE A 96 6.55 -15.14 -11.30
C ILE A 96 5.33 -14.96 -12.22
N ASN A 97 5.14 -13.75 -12.73
CA ASN A 97 3.95 -13.24 -13.44
C ASN A 97 2.71 -12.99 -12.57
N ALA A 98 2.77 -13.23 -11.25
CA ALA A 98 1.74 -12.72 -10.34
C ALA A 98 1.62 -11.19 -10.51
N THR A 99 0.39 -10.70 -10.55
CA THR A 99 0.07 -9.30 -10.82
C THR A 99 -0.83 -8.74 -9.73
N GLN A 100 -0.43 -7.63 -9.14
CA GLN A 100 -1.25 -6.82 -8.23
C GLN A 100 -1.91 -5.71 -9.04
N GLU A 101 -3.21 -5.49 -8.87
CA GLU A 101 -3.95 -4.42 -9.53
C GLU A 101 -4.39 -3.35 -8.53
N LEU A 102 -4.37 -2.09 -8.95
CA LEU A 102 -4.89 -0.95 -8.20
C LEU A 102 -5.90 -0.21 -9.07
N LYS A 103 -7.13 -0.03 -8.59
CA LYS A 103 -8.09 0.85 -9.25
C LYS A 103 -7.89 2.28 -8.78
N VAL A 104 -7.84 3.20 -9.73
CA VAL A 104 -7.45 4.59 -9.50
C VAL A 104 -8.40 5.51 -10.27
N ASP A 105 -8.91 6.55 -9.63
CA ASP A 105 -9.60 7.67 -10.29
C ASP A 105 -8.60 8.83 -10.40
N VAL A 106 -8.14 9.12 -11.61
CA VAL A 106 -7.10 10.13 -11.86
C VAL A 106 -7.77 11.48 -12.09
N SER A 107 -7.42 12.51 -11.31
CA SER A 107 -8.13 13.80 -11.37
C SER A 107 -7.84 14.62 -12.64
N GLU A 108 -6.68 14.42 -13.26
CA GLU A 108 -6.21 15.19 -14.42
C GLU A 108 -5.42 14.29 -15.38
N SER A 109 -5.61 14.44 -16.70
CA SER A 109 -4.70 13.80 -17.67
C SER A 109 -3.31 14.46 -17.63
N GLY A 110 -2.26 13.70 -17.95
CA GLY A 110 -0.92 14.23 -18.13
C GLY A 110 0.20 13.20 -18.01
N GLU A 111 1.44 13.69 -18.07
CA GLU A 111 2.67 12.92 -17.89
C GLU A 111 3.14 12.96 -16.43
N TYR A 112 3.30 11.80 -15.82
CA TYR A 112 3.69 11.65 -14.41
C TYR A 112 5.02 10.89 -14.27
N ALA A 113 5.94 11.41 -13.47
CA ALA A 113 7.09 10.65 -12.97
C ALA A 113 6.61 9.73 -11.85
N VAL A 114 6.87 8.42 -11.97
CA VAL A 114 6.37 7.40 -11.05
C VAL A 114 7.52 6.82 -10.22
N THR A 115 7.36 6.76 -8.90
CA THR A 115 8.33 6.15 -7.97
C THR A 115 7.63 5.12 -7.07
N LEU A 116 8.17 3.91 -7.00
CA LEU A 116 7.72 2.84 -6.10
C LEU A 116 8.51 2.85 -4.80
N ARG A 117 7.81 2.73 -3.66
CA ARG A 117 8.39 2.40 -2.36
C ARG A 117 8.26 0.89 -2.11
N ALA A 118 9.39 0.21 -1.99
CA ALA A 118 9.46 -1.24 -1.70
C ALA A 118 10.52 -1.52 -0.63
N LEU A 119 10.26 -2.46 0.27
CA LEU A 119 11.21 -2.95 1.29
C LEU A 119 11.28 -4.48 1.23
N GLY A 120 12.30 -5.08 1.86
CA GLY A 120 12.49 -6.55 1.85
C GLY A 120 12.88 -7.14 0.48
N VAL A 121 13.14 -6.29 -0.52
CA VAL A 121 13.40 -6.67 -1.92
C VAL A 121 14.54 -7.71 -2.03
N PRO A 122 14.28 -8.90 -2.60
CA PRO A 122 15.31 -9.90 -2.90
C PRO A 122 16.35 -9.44 -3.94
N ALA A 123 17.33 -10.31 -4.24
CA ALA A 123 18.27 -10.06 -5.32
C ALA A 123 17.61 -10.27 -6.69
N ALA A 124 18.08 -9.52 -7.70
CA ALA A 124 17.61 -9.60 -9.09
C ALA A 124 16.08 -9.45 -9.29
N THR A 125 15.37 -8.78 -8.37
CA THR A 125 13.93 -8.56 -8.52
C THR A 125 13.62 -7.53 -9.62
N ARG A 126 12.81 -7.90 -10.61
CA ARG A 126 12.29 -6.98 -11.64
C ARG A 126 10.77 -7.00 -11.66
N LEU A 127 10.16 -5.81 -11.66
CA LEU A 127 8.71 -5.62 -11.81
C LEU A 127 8.37 -4.94 -13.14
N ARG A 128 7.15 -5.16 -13.61
CA ARG A 128 6.51 -4.36 -14.66
C ARG A 128 5.43 -3.48 -14.03
N PHE A 129 5.41 -2.20 -14.38
CA PHE A 129 4.32 -1.28 -14.08
C PHE A 129 3.53 -0.98 -15.36
N GLU A 130 2.22 -1.17 -15.31
CA GLU A 130 1.30 -0.88 -16.41
C GLU A 130 0.20 0.07 -15.94
N ALA A 131 -0.06 1.13 -16.70
CA ALA A 131 -1.09 2.13 -16.40
C ALA A 131 -1.59 2.76 -17.71
N GLY A 132 -2.85 2.48 -18.07
CA GLY A 132 -3.39 2.87 -19.37
C GLY A 132 -2.55 2.29 -20.53
N ALA A 133 -2.02 3.15 -21.40
CA ALA A 133 -1.11 2.76 -22.47
C ALA A 133 0.37 2.68 -22.03
N SER A 134 0.70 3.10 -20.81
CA SER A 134 2.08 3.16 -20.30
C SER A 134 2.51 1.80 -19.78
N ARG A 135 3.72 1.35 -20.17
CA ARG A 135 4.31 0.07 -19.76
C ARG A 135 5.81 0.24 -19.49
N ASN A 136 6.19 0.15 -18.23
CA ASN A 136 7.57 0.35 -17.77
C ASN A 136 8.08 -0.90 -17.04
N GLU A 137 9.36 -1.23 -17.16
CA GLU A 137 10.02 -2.25 -16.33
C GLU A 137 11.02 -1.60 -15.37
N VAL A 138 11.02 -2.03 -14.12
CA VAL A 138 11.89 -1.50 -13.06
C VAL A 138 12.62 -2.64 -12.35
N THR A 139 13.95 -2.55 -12.30
CA THR A 139 14.77 -3.44 -11.46
C THR A 139 14.83 -2.86 -10.05
N LEU A 140 14.35 -3.62 -9.07
CA LEU A 140 14.38 -3.23 -7.68
C LEU A 140 15.75 -3.60 -7.06
N THR A 141 16.43 -2.60 -6.51
CA THR A 141 17.73 -2.80 -5.86
C THR A 141 17.53 -3.21 -4.39
N SER A 142 18.03 -4.38 -3.99
CA SER A 142 17.98 -4.81 -2.58
C SER A 142 18.63 -3.78 -1.64
N GLY A 143 18.05 -3.58 -0.46
CA GLY A 143 18.46 -2.55 0.50
C GLY A 143 18.03 -1.11 0.16
N LYS A 144 17.59 -0.82 -1.07
CA LYS A 144 17.08 0.50 -1.47
C LYS A 144 15.56 0.58 -1.25
N LYS A 145 15.08 1.70 -0.69
CA LYS A 145 13.67 1.91 -0.36
C LYS A 145 12.80 2.46 -1.52
N PHE A 146 13.40 3.22 -2.42
CA PHE A 146 12.69 3.98 -3.47
C PHE A 146 13.26 3.70 -4.86
N HIS A 147 12.37 3.42 -5.82
CA HIS A 147 12.71 2.94 -7.16
C HIS A 147 11.92 3.77 -8.18
N SER A 148 12.62 4.56 -8.99
CA SER A 148 11.98 5.29 -10.09
C SER A 148 11.54 4.28 -11.15
N ILE A 149 10.24 4.21 -11.42
CA ILE A 149 9.66 3.36 -12.47
C ILE A 149 9.89 3.99 -13.84
N GLY A 150 9.85 5.32 -13.93
CA GLY A 150 9.95 6.04 -15.19
C GLY A 150 8.84 7.08 -15.32
N ARG A 151 8.26 7.19 -16.53
CA ARG A 151 7.13 8.07 -16.82
C ARG A 151 5.90 7.26 -17.21
N ALA A 152 4.73 7.78 -16.86
CA ALA A 152 3.45 7.26 -17.33
C ALA A 152 2.56 8.41 -17.78
N HIS A 153 2.02 8.29 -18.99
CA HIS A 153 0.89 9.07 -19.44
C HIS A 153 -0.38 8.47 -18.81
N LEU A 154 -1.12 9.29 -18.08
CA LEU A 154 -2.37 8.92 -17.42
C LEU A 154 -3.50 9.76 -18.01
N GLU A 155 -4.67 9.14 -18.22
CA GLU A 155 -5.89 9.87 -18.57
C GLU A 155 -6.75 10.16 -17.34
N ALA A 156 -7.50 11.26 -17.37
CA ALA A 156 -8.46 11.59 -16.32
C ALA A 156 -9.58 10.55 -16.24
N GLY A 157 -10.03 10.26 -15.01
CA GLY A 157 -11.05 9.27 -14.71
C GLY A 157 -10.48 7.92 -14.26
N LYS A 158 -11.38 6.92 -14.24
CA LYS A 158 -11.11 5.58 -13.69
C LYS A 158 -10.22 4.74 -14.59
N GLN A 159 -9.13 4.25 -14.02
CA GLN A 159 -8.15 3.37 -14.63
C GLN A 159 -7.78 2.22 -13.68
N THR A 160 -7.20 1.16 -14.22
CA THR A 160 -6.48 0.13 -13.44
C THR A 160 -4.99 0.29 -13.70
N PHE A 161 -4.21 0.35 -12.64
CA PHE A 161 -2.75 0.22 -12.69
C PHE A 161 -2.38 -1.19 -12.24
N ALA A 162 -1.31 -1.75 -12.79
CA ALA A 162 -0.85 -3.10 -12.48
C ALA A 162 0.65 -3.14 -12.17
N LEU A 163 1.02 -3.98 -11.21
CA LEU A 163 2.40 -4.33 -10.86
C LEU A 163 2.58 -5.84 -11.01
N THR A 164 3.33 -6.27 -12.01
CA THR A 164 3.62 -7.69 -12.28
C THR A 164 5.04 -8.05 -11.85
N LEU A 165 5.23 -9.14 -11.11
CA LEU A 165 6.56 -9.72 -10.85
C LEU A 165 7.09 -10.39 -12.11
N LEU A 166 8.21 -9.91 -12.67
CA LEU A 166 8.84 -10.52 -13.85
C LEU A 166 9.98 -11.48 -13.48
N GLU A 167 10.72 -11.15 -12.43
CA GLU A 167 11.95 -11.88 -12.06
C GLU A 167 12.24 -11.67 -10.57
N THR A 168 12.82 -12.68 -9.92
CA THR A 168 13.50 -12.59 -8.62
C THR A 168 14.50 -13.77 -8.54
N ALA A 169 15.64 -13.58 -7.88
CA ALA A 169 16.58 -14.68 -7.61
C ALA A 169 16.10 -15.60 -6.47
N ASP A 170 15.11 -15.16 -5.69
CA ASP A 170 14.62 -15.85 -4.50
C ASP A 170 13.12 -15.60 -4.38
N LEU A 171 12.32 -16.63 -4.69
CA LEU A 171 10.86 -16.56 -4.63
C LEU A 171 10.36 -16.74 -3.19
N ASP A 172 11.00 -17.60 -2.39
CA ASP A 172 10.65 -17.84 -0.99
C ASP A 172 10.83 -16.58 -0.12
N LYS A 173 11.71 -15.65 -0.52
CA LYS A 173 11.81 -14.32 0.12
C LYS A 173 10.85 -13.26 -0.45
N ILE A 174 10.17 -13.52 -1.57
CA ILE A 174 9.26 -12.51 -2.16
C ILE A 174 8.01 -12.30 -1.30
N GLU A 175 7.59 -13.31 -0.52
CA GLU A 175 6.52 -13.21 0.49
C GLU A 175 6.83 -12.19 1.60
N LYS A 176 8.10 -11.78 1.73
CA LYS A 176 8.59 -10.81 2.72
C LYS A 176 8.90 -9.45 2.09
N MET A 177 8.65 -9.28 0.78
CA MET A 177 8.82 -8.03 0.06
C MET A 177 7.52 -7.21 0.13
N GLY A 178 7.50 -6.20 1.00
CA GLY A 178 6.41 -5.23 1.01
C GLY A 178 6.51 -4.27 -0.18
N LEU A 179 5.45 -4.18 -0.99
CA LEU A 179 5.20 -3.04 -1.86
C LEU A 179 4.28 -2.08 -1.11
N TYR A 180 4.71 -0.85 -0.90
CA TYR A 180 4.05 0.06 0.06
C TYR A 180 3.26 1.16 -0.62
N SER A 181 3.85 1.82 -1.61
CA SER A 181 3.21 2.97 -2.27
C SER A 181 3.83 3.32 -3.61
N LEU A 182 3.03 3.97 -4.46
CA LEU A 182 3.48 4.67 -5.66
C LEU A 182 3.33 6.18 -5.41
N SER A 183 4.38 6.96 -5.66
CA SER A 183 4.26 8.42 -5.78
C SER A 183 4.30 8.87 -7.24
N PHE A 184 3.47 9.86 -7.56
CA PHE A 184 3.28 10.41 -8.89
C PHE A 184 3.52 11.91 -8.85
N ARG A 185 4.53 12.39 -9.58
CA ARG A 185 4.78 13.82 -9.76
C ARG A 185 4.46 14.22 -11.19
N LYS A 186 3.45 15.07 -11.38
CA LYS A 186 3.12 15.63 -12.70
C LYS A 186 4.34 16.39 -13.25
N ILE A 187 4.69 16.14 -14.51
CA ILE A 187 5.87 16.73 -15.16
C ILE A 187 5.47 17.92 -16.05
N ASN A 188 4.29 17.83 -16.70
CA ASN A 188 3.66 18.86 -17.52
C ASN A 188 2.15 18.87 -17.25
#